data_AF-A0A7W3QQX4-F1
#
_entry.id   AF-A0A7W3QQX4-F1
#
_cell.length_a   1.000
_cell.length_b   1.000
_cell.length_c   1.000
_cell.angle_alpha   90.00
_cell.angle_beta   90.00
_cell.angle_gamma   90.00
#
_symmetry.space_group_name_H-M   'P 1'
#
loop_
_entity.id
_entity.type
_entity.pdbx_description
1 polymer ?
#
loop_
_entity_poly.entity_id
_entity_poly.type
_entity_poly.pdbx_seq_one_letter_code
_entity_poly.pdbx_strand_id
1 'polypeptide(L)'
;MPVCTFYHYLVPEVGPGVRFRLVDGGDAKPLVEYREARALGVETRPVLVGPLTYLLLAKPAAGAPSGFAPLDLLDDLVEVYAELLERLAGAGAAWVQLDEPALVADRPPAEIAALARVYRRLGDLPSRPRLLVATYFGTVGDAALRALAACRVEAVALDLVAGPGNLEALASVGGLPRKTVVAGVVDGRNVWRTDPRRAKAVCAALLGLAGRVAVSTSCSLLHVPLDLDAETALDPAVRGRLAFARQKVGEVVALGRALHRGEAAPVAGPDVAPPAVDHRVRARLETLADTRRGDRAARLAAQTERLGLPPLATTTIGSFPQTERIRRVRADHRAGRLTDEQHARCARRSPAPSRCRRTSAWTSWCTASPNATTWSSTSPNSSTGTPPPGTAGSSPTGRAACGPRSCTATCPGPAR
;
A
#
# COMPACT_ATOMS: atom_id res chain seq x y z
N MET A 1 -0.53 8.79 10.53
CA MET A 1 -0.88 8.34 9.16
C MET A 1 -2.39 8.23 9.02
N PRO A 2 -3.06 9.04 8.19
CA PRO A 2 -4.37 8.70 7.65
C PRO A 2 -4.16 8.21 6.21
N VAL A 3 -3.33 7.18 6.00
CA VAL A 3 -3.26 6.56 4.67
C VAL A 3 -4.30 5.46 4.66
N CYS A 4 -5.55 5.84 4.36
CA CYS A 4 -6.70 4.94 4.27
C CYS A 4 -6.58 4.02 3.05
N THR A 5 -5.63 3.09 3.08
CA THR A 5 -5.44 2.03 2.08
C THR A 5 -5.29 0.69 2.78
N PHE A 6 -5.55 -0.40 2.06
CA PHE A 6 -5.29 -1.76 2.55
C PHE A 6 -3.83 -2.20 2.37
N TYR A 7 -2.97 -1.32 1.85
CA TYR A 7 -1.56 -1.60 1.67
C TYR A 7 -0.80 -1.35 2.98
N HIS A 8 0.17 -2.22 3.28
CA HIS A 8 1.01 -2.13 4.46
C HIS A 8 2.45 -1.89 4.03
N TYR A 9 3.16 -1.03 4.75
CA TYR A 9 4.59 -0.78 4.55
C TYR A 9 5.36 -1.22 5.79
N LEU A 10 6.66 -1.48 5.61
CA LEU A 10 7.57 -1.72 6.72
C LEU A 10 7.96 -0.37 7.32
N VAL A 11 7.60 -0.15 8.58
CA VAL A 11 7.90 1.09 9.31
C VAL A 11 9.43 1.20 9.47
N PRO A 12 10.08 2.26 8.96
CA PRO A 12 11.50 2.45 9.20
C PRO A 12 11.80 2.62 10.69
N GLU A 13 12.80 1.91 11.19
CA GLU A 13 13.26 2.02 12.58
C GLU A 13 14.64 2.69 12.58
N VAL A 14 14.75 3.87 13.18
CA VAL A 14 15.99 4.67 13.18
C VAL A 14 16.36 5.12 14.58
N GLY A 15 17.67 5.18 14.86
CA GLY A 15 18.21 5.68 16.13
C GLY A 15 19.28 6.76 15.88
N PRO A 16 19.75 7.46 16.92
CA PRO A 16 20.68 8.60 16.77
C PRO A 16 22.05 8.23 16.20
N GLY A 17 22.46 6.96 16.33
CA GLY A 17 23.71 6.43 15.77
C GLY A 17 23.61 6.06 14.29
N VAL A 18 22.44 6.14 13.65
CA VAL A 18 22.27 5.80 12.24
C VAL A 18 23.11 6.76 11.39
N ARG A 19 23.75 6.20 10.35
CA ARG A 19 24.43 6.95 9.31
C ARG A 19 23.84 6.53 7.98
N PHE A 20 23.18 7.46 7.31
CA PHE A 20 22.61 7.20 5.99
C PHE A 20 23.73 7.17 4.96
N ARG A 21 23.61 6.24 4.01
CA ARG A 21 24.48 6.13 2.84
C ARG A 21 23.71 5.45 1.71
N LEU A 22 24.05 5.76 0.48
CA LEU A 22 23.58 4.99 -0.66
C LEU A 22 24.18 3.58 -0.62
N VAL A 23 23.37 2.60 -1.02
CA VAL A 23 23.84 1.22 -1.17
C VAL A 23 24.90 1.17 -2.28
N ASP A 24 26.08 0.66 -1.92
CA ASP A 24 27.34 0.57 -2.65
C ASP A 24 27.37 1.12 -4.09
N GLY A 25 27.67 2.42 -4.23
CA GLY A 25 28.43 2.98 -5.35
C GLY A 25 27.76 3.07 -6.73
N GLY A 26 26.71 2.32 -7.03
CA GLY A 26 26.08 2.28 -8.36
C GLY A 26 24.83 1.41 -8.47
N ASP A 27 24.59 0.55 -7.48
CA ASP A 27 23.52 -0.45 -7.47
C ASP A 27 22.31 -0.03 -6.63
N ALA A 28 22.20 1.26 -6.30
CA ALA A 28 20.97 1.76 -5.72
C ALA A 28 19.81 1.47 -6.70
N LYS A 29 18.83 0.69 -6.24
CA LYS A 29 17.68 0.21 -7.03
C LYS A 29 17.10 1.27 -8.00
N PRO A 30 16.86 2.54 -7.59
CA PRO A 30 16.32 3.54 -8.52
C PRO A 30 17.21 3.82 -9.74
N LEU A 31 18.54 3.76 -9.60
CA LEU A 31 19.45 3.90 -10.75
C LEU A 31 19.43 2.67 -11.64
N VAL A 32 19.45 1.48 -11.05
CA VAL A 32 19.47 0.21 -11.79
C VAL A 32 18.23 0.11 -12.66
N GLU A 33 17.05 0.32 -12.08
CA GLU A 33 15.77 0.26 -12.80
C GLU A 33 15.64 1.38 -13.84
N TYR A 34 16.12 2.59 -13.55
CA TYR A 34 16.12 3.67 -14.54
C TYR A 34 17.00 3.32 -15.76
N ARG A 35 18.22 2.81 -15.52
CA ARG A 35 19.15 2.40 -16.59
C ARG A 35 18.58 1.24 -17.40
N GLU A 36 17.93 0.27 -16.76
CA GLU A 36 17.26 -0.84 -17.43
C GLU A 36 16.16 -0.34 -18.39
N ALA A 37 15.26 0.51 -17.91
CA ALA A 37 14.20 1.08 -18.75
C ALA A 37 14.78 1.92 -19.90
N ARG A 38 15.82 2.72 -19.62
CA ARG A 38 16.48 3.56 -20.62
C ARG A 38 17.22 2.73 -21.67
N ALA A 39 17.79 1.58 -21.32
CA ALA A 39 18.38 0.64 -22.27
C ALA A 39 17.33 0.04 -23.24
N LEU A 40 16.08 -0.03 -22.82
CA LEU A 40 14.93 -0.41 -23.65
C LEU A 40 14.34 0.77 -24.45
N GLY A 41 14.94 1.96 -24.38
CA GLY A 41 14.43 3.17 -25.04
C GLY A 41 13.20 3.80 -24.36
N VAL A 42 12.90 3.41 -23.11
CA VAL A 42 11.77 3.93 -22.33
C VAL A 42 12.28 4.96 -21.32
N GLU A 43 11.98 6.24 -21.56
CA GLU A 43 12.23 7.28 -20.56
C GLU A 43 11.25 7.11 -19.40
N THR A 44 11.79 6.99 -18.19
CA THR A 44 11.00 6.81 -16.97
C THR A 44 11.26 7.95 -15.99
N ARG A 45 10.32 8.18 -15.09
CA ARG A 45 10.48 9.09 -13.95
C ARG A 45 10.66 8.26 -12.69
N PRO A 46 11.88 8.13 -12.12
CA PRO A 46 12.07 7.47 -10.84
C PRO A 46 11.17 8.07 -9.75
N VAL A 47 10.60 7.21 -8.92
CA VAL A 47 9.72 7.60 -7.82
C VAL A 47 10.38 7.18 -6.51
N LEU A 48 10.54 8.13 -5.58
CA LEU A 48 11.08 7.92 -4.25
C LEU A 48 10.07 8.46 -3.24
N VAL A 49 9.98 7.83 -2.07
CA VAL A 49 9.35 8.49 -0.92
C VAL A 49 10.22 9.70 -0.56
N GLY A 50 9.62 10.86 -0.37
CA GLY A 50 10.37 12.07 0.00
C GLY A 50 11.01 11.93 1.38
N PRO A 51 12.15 12.60 1.64
CA PRO A 51 12.91 12.41 2.87
C PRO A 51 12.14 12.87 4.12
N LEU A 52 11.27 13.87 3.99
CA LEU A 52 10.44 14.33 5.10
C LEU A 52 9.40 13.26 5.45
N THR A 53 8.63 12.79 4.47
CA THR A 53 7.67 11.70 4.67
C THR A 53 8.35 10.44 5.19
N TYR A 54 9.52 10.06 4.66
CA TYR A 54 10.24 8.89 5.13
C TYR A 54 10.49 8.92 6.65
N LEU A 55 10.97 10.06 7.19
CA LEU A 55 11.23 10.20 8.63
C LEU A 55 9.96 10.44 9.46
N LEU A 56 8.96 11.14 8.93
CA LEU A 56 7.65 11.27 9.59
C LEU A 56 6.92 9.93 9.74
N LEU A 57 7.23 8.97 8.87
CA LEU A 57 6.70 7.61 8.90
C LEU A 57 7.61 6.61 9.63
N ALA A 58 8.80 7.05 10.04
CA ALA A 58 9.70 6.25 10.84
C ALA A 58 9.29 6.27 12.32
N LYS A 59 9.81 5.31 13.09
CA LYS A 59 9.74 5.32 14.55
C LYS A 59 11.15 5.24 15.16
N PRO A 60 11.35 5.76 16.37
CA PRO A 60 12.57 5.51 17.12
C PRO A 60 12.82 4.00 17.27
N ALA A 61 14.07 3.59 17.01
CA ALA A 61 14.51 2.23 17.26
C ALA A 61 14.42 1.90 18.77
N ALA A 62 14.31 0.61 19.08
CA ALA A 62 14.33 0.15 20.47
C ALA A 62 15.62 0.62 21.17
N GLY A 63 15.49 1.22 22.36
CA GLY A 63 16.61 1.78 23.12
C GLY A 63 17.06 3.18 22.70
N ALA A 64 16.37 3.85 21.77
CA ALA A 64 16.62 5.25 21.50
C ALA A 64 16.41 6.11 22.76
N PRO A 65 17.27 7.13 23.00
CA PRO A 65 17.16 7.97 24.19
C PRO A 65 15.85 8.76 24.20
N SER A 66 15.35 9.05 25.39
CA SER A 66 14.19 9.91 25.57
C SER A 66 14.42 11.28 24.91
N GLY A 67 13.47 11.74 24.10
CA GLY A 67 13.54 13.00 23.38
C GLY A 67 14.11 12.92 21.96
N PHE A 68 14.65 11.78 21.53
CA PHE A 68 15.03 11.59 20.12
C PHE A 68 13.80 11.50 19.22
N ALA A 69 13.78 12.31 18.15
CA ALA A 69 12.80 12.23 17.10
C ALA A 69 13.48 11.79 15.78
N PRO A 70 12.86 10.91 14.97
CA PRO A 70 13.43 10.55 13.67
C PRO A 70 13.76 11.74 12.76
N LEU A 71 13.01 12.85 12.88
CA LEU A 71 13.28 14.09 12.15
C LEU A 71 14.61 14.75 12.50
N ASP A 72 15.23 14.42 13.64
CA ASP A 72 16.56 14.92 14.00
C ASP A 72 17.64 14.47 13.00
N LEU A 73 17.37 13.40 12.24
CA LEU A 73 18.26 12.86 11.20
C LEU A 73 17.95 13.40 9.79
N LEU A 74 17.08 14.42 9.66
CA LEU A 74 16.59 14.88 8.37
C LEU A 74 17.69 15.47 7.48
N ASP A 75 18.56 16.31 8.04
CA ASP A 75 19.58 16.98 7.25
C ASP A 75 20.58 15.96 6.68
N ASP A 76 21.02 14.98 7.50
CA ASP A 76 21.88 13.88 7.04
C ASP A 76 21.21 13.03 5.94
N LEU A 77 19.90 12.77 6.07
CA LEU A 77 19.16 12.03 5.04
C LEU A 77 19.07 12.84 3.73
N VAL A 78 18.84 14.14 3.82
CA VAL A 78 18.72 15.03 2.66
C VAL A 78 19.99 15.04 1.83
N GLU A 79 21.17 14.98 2.45
CA GLU A 79 22.44 14.91 1.72
C GLU A 79 22.57 13.59 0.93
N VAL A 80 22.05 12.48 1.44
CA VAL A 80 21.99 11.20 0.71
C VAL A 80 21.01 11.27 -0.46
N TYR A 81 19.88 11.97 -0.30
CA TYR A 81 18.96 12.24 -1.42
C TYR A 81 19.61 13.15 -2.47
N ALA A 82 20.37 14.16 -2.05
CA ALA A 82 21.11 15.03 -2.97
C ALA A 82 22.10 14.24 -3.83
N GLU A 83 22.90 13.38 -3.20
CA GLU A 83 23.82 12.47 -3.90
C GLU A 83 23.07 11.56 -4.89
N LEU A 84 21.93 10.99 -4.49
CA LEU A 84 21.11 10.15 -5.37
C LEU A 84 20.58 10.93 -6.59
N LEU A 85 20.10 12.15 -6.39
CA LEU A 85 19.59 13.00 -7.46
C LEU A 85 20.69 13.38 -8.45
N GLU A 86 21.89 13.74 -7.98
CA GLU A 86 23.05 14.01 -8.84
C GLU A 86 23.40 12.81 -9.70
N ARG A 87 23.41 11.60 -9.10
CA ARG A 87 23.69 10.36 -9.84
C ARG A 87 22.58 10.02 -10.85
N LEU A 88 21.31 10.29 -10.53
CA LEU A 88 20.18 10.11 -11.46
C LEU A 88 20.26 11.11 -12.64
N ALA A 89 20.63 12.36 -12.38
CA ALA A 89 20.92 13.34 -13.43
C ALA A 89 22.06 12.86 -14.34
N GLY A 90 23.16 12.38 -13.75
CA GLY A 90 24.28 11.80 -14.49
C GLY A 90 23.91 10.57 -15.33
N ALA A 91 22.92 9.79 -14.89
CA ALA A 91 22.36 8.68 -15.66
C ALA A 91 21.44 9.13 -16.82
N GLY A 92 21.00 10.39 -16.81
CA GLY A 92 20.15 11.01 -17.83
C GLY A 92 18.70 11.23 -17.44
N ALA A 93 18.31 10.95 -16.18
CA ALA A 93 16.93 11.10 -15.74
C ALA A 93 16.46 12.56 -15.84
N ALA A 94 15.43 12.82 -16.66
CA ALA A 94 14.92 14.18 -16.84
C ALA A 94 14.09 14.67 -15.65
N TRP A 95 13.39 13.74 -14.98
CA TRP A 95 12.50 14.00 -13.86
C TRP A 95 12.69 12.97 -12.74
N VAL A 96 12.49 13.40 -11.51
CA VAL A 96 12.30 12.53 -10.34
C VAL A 96 11.05 12.96 -9.60
N GLN A 97 10.26 11.99 -9.15
CA GLN A 97 9.11 12.20 -8.29
C GLN A 97 9.49 11.90 -6.84
N LEU A 98 9.23 12.85 -5.94
CA LEU A 98 9.37 12.72 -4.50
C LEU A 98 7.98 12.71 -3.88
N ASP A 99 7.58 11.56 -3.37
CA ASP A 99 6.27 11.33 -2.77
C ASP A 99 6.25 11.88 -1.34
N GLU A 100 5.47 12.92 -1.11
CA GLU A 100 5.28 13.54 0.21
C GLU A 100 3.82 13.42 0.71
N PRO A 101 3.23 12.21 0.77
CA PRO A 101 1.85 12.04 1.23
C PRO A 101 1.65 12.40 2.71
N ALA A 102 2.71 12.53 3.53
CA ALA A 102 2.54 12.99 4.91
C ALA A 102 1.96 14.42 4.99
N LEU A 103 2.09 15.21 3.92
CA LEU A 103 1.63 16.60 3.87
C LEU A 103 0.10 16.77 3.81
N VAL A 104 -0.66 15.68 3.60
CA VAL A 104 -2.13 15.72 3.63
C VAL A 104 -2.72 15.55 5.04
N ALA A 105 -1.87 15.30 6.04
CA ALA A 105 -2.26 15.29 7.44
C ALA A 105 -1.93 16.63 8.10
N ASP A 106 -2.59 16.99 9.19
CA ASP A 106 -2.27 18.22 9.94
C ASP A 106 -0.80 18.23 10.37
N ARG A 107 -0.02 19.19 9.85
CA ARG A 107 1.42 19.32 10.12
C ARG A 107 1.68 20.55 11.00
N PRO A 108 2.41 20.42 12.12
CA PRO A 108 2.81 21.57 12.92
C PRO A 108 3.79 22.48 12.16
N PRO A 109 3.91 23.77 12.54
CA PRO A 109 4.79 24.73 11.87
C PRO A 109 6.25 24.27 11.74
N ALA A 110 6.78 23.53 12.72
CA ALA A 110 8.15 23.00 12.69
C ALA A 110 8.38 22.02 11.52
N GLU A 111 7.39 21.18 11.20
CA GLU A 111 7.46 20.22 10.09
C GLU A 111 7.30 20.94 8.74
N ILE A 112 6.50 22.00 8.67
CA ILE A 112 6.41 22.86 7.47
C ILE A 112 7.74 23.60 7.23
N ALA A 113 8.40 24.07 8.29
CA ALA A 113 9.72 24.67 8.18
C ALA A 113 10.77 23.64 7.71
N ALA A 114 10.67 22.39 8.19
CA ALA A 114 11.51 21.28 7.72
C ALA A 114 11.29 20.99 6.22
N LEU A 115 10.04 20.95 5.76
CA LEU A 115 9.70 20.84 4.32
C LEU A 115 10.41 21.91 3.48
N ALA A 116 10.32 23.18 3.91
CA ALA A 116 10.96 24.28 3.20
C ALA A 116 12.48 24.15 3.15
N ARG A 117 13.13 23.65 4.22
CA ARG A 117 14.59 23.41 4.24
C ARG A 117 14.98 22.29 3.26
N VAL A 118 14.28 21.16 3.29
CA VAL A 118 14.49 20.01 2.39
C VAL A 118 14.45 20.46 0.93
N TYR A 119 13.35 21.08 0.51
CA TYR A 119 13.14 21.39 -0.90
C TYR A 119 13.91 22.62 -1.39
N ARG A 120 14.39 23.47 -0.48
CA ARG A 120 15.41 24.47 -0.81
C ARG A 120 16.76 23.79 -1.10
N ARG A 121 17.22 22.94 -0.18
CA ARG A 121 18.49 22.21 -0.33
C ARG A 121 18.53 21.34 -1.59
N LEU A 122 17.48 20.55 -1.84
CA LEU A 122 17.38 19.72 -3.03
C LEU A 122 17.14 20.58 -4.28
N GLY A 123 16.30 21.61 -4.21
CA GLY A 123 15.99 22.47 -5.33
C GLY A 123 17.16 23.31 -5.85
N ASP A 124 18.09 23.67 -4.96
CA ASP A 124 19.28 24.48 -5.25
C ASP A 124 20.50 23.65 -5.71
N LEU A 125 20.36 22.32 -5.82
CA LEU A 125 21.42 21.47 -6.37
C LEU A 125 21.81 21.91 -7.80
N PRO A 126 23.12 22.04 -8.09
CA PRO A 126 23.59 22.49 -9.40
C PRO A 126 23.34 21.44 -10.49
N SER A 127 23.40 20.16 -10.13
CA SER A 127 23.17 19.02 -11.03
C SER A 127 22.06 18.14 -10.47
N ARG A 128 20.84 18.27 -10.98
CA ARG A 128 19.72 17.39 -10.59
C ARG A 128 18.67 17.28 -11.69
N PRO A 129 17.84 16.22 -11.67
CA PRO A 129 16.63 16.15 -12.46
C PRO A 129 15.62 17.22 -12.01
N ARG A 130 14.60 17.45 -12.84
CA ARG A 130 13.44 18.24 -12.42
C ARG A 130 12.67 17.48 -11.34
N LEU A 131 12.28 18.18 -10.29
CA LEU A 131 11.58 17.63 -9.15
C LEU A 131 10.07 17.79 -9.32
N LEU A 132 9.37 16.67 -9.18
CA LEU A 132 7.94 16.60 -8.96
C LEU A 132 7.68 16.21 -7.51
N VAL A 133 7.07 17.07 -6.72
CA VAL A 133 6.61 16.69 -5.37
C VAL A 133 5.17 16.24 -5.47
N ALA A 134 4.89 14.98 -5.13
CA ALA A 134 3.55 14.41 -5.23
C ALA A 134 2.91 14.25 -3.85
N THR A 135 1.71 14.82 -3.69
CA THR A 135 0.86 14.59 -2.52
C THR A 135 -0.41 13.86 -2.95
N TYR A 136 -0.90 12.96 -2.11
CA TYR A 136 -2.06 12.14 -2.42
C TYR A 136 -2.78 11.62 -1.19
N PHE A 137 -4.00 11.09 -1.38
CA PHE A 137 -4.94 10.61 -0.36
C PHE A 137 -5.72 11.68 0.42
N GLY A 138 -5.52 12.96 0.13
CA GLY A 138 -6.25 14.04 0.78
C GLY A 138 -5.86 15.42 0.27
N THR A 139 -6.40 16.44 0.93
CA THR A 139 -6.06 17.84 0.68
C THR A 139 -4.75 18.19 1.39
N VAL A 140 -3.79 18.78 0.68
CA VAL A 140 -2.56 19.30 1.27
C VAL A 140 -2.85 20.62 1.99
N GLY A 141 -2.22 20.85 3.14
CA GLY A 141 -2.38 22.10 3.88
C GLY A 141 -1.77 23.30 3.15
N ASP A 142 -2.44 24.45 3.21
CA ASP A 142 -2.03 25.71 2.57
C ASP A 142 -0.58 26.11 2.90
N ALA A 143 -0.14 25.88 4.14
CA ALA A 143 1.22 26.20 4.57
C ALA A 143 2.29 25.36 3.83
N ALA A 144 2.01 24.08 3.59
CA ALA A 144 2.88 23.20 2.81
C ALA A 144 2.90 23.61 1.33
N LEU A 145 1.75 23.97 0.76
CA LEU A 145 1.68 24.50 -0.62
C LEU A 145 2.48 25.78 -0.78
N ARG A 146 2.37 26.75 0.15
CA ARG A 146 3.19 27.98 0.14
C ARG A 146 4.69 27.67 0.23
N ALA A 147 5.07 26.73 1.09
CA ALA A 147 6.47 26.31 1.21
C ALA A 147 7.00 25.73 -0.12
N LEU A 148 6.25 24.83 -0.76
CA LEU A 148 6.61 24.27 -2.06
C LEU A 148 6.61 25.33 -3.18
N ALA A 149 5.68 26.28 -3.14
CA ALA A 149 5.60 27.40 -4.08
C ALA A 149 6.90 28.23 -4.08
N ALA A 150 7.45 28.47 -2.89
CA ALA A 150 8.69 29.24 -2.68
C ALA A 150 9.97 28.48 -3.02
N CYS A 151 9.94 27.13 -3.08
CA CYS A 151 11.10 26.31 -3.39
C CYS A 151 11.31 26.11 -4.90
N ARG A 152 12.53 25.76 -5.32
CA ARG A 152 12.87 25.43 -6.72
C ARG A 152 12.44 24.01 -7.10
N VAL A 153 11.15 23.73 -6.97
CA VAL A 153 10.50 22.51 -7.47
C VAL A 153 9.75 22.84 -8.76
N GLU A 154 9.93 22.04 -9.80
CA GLU A 154 9.36 22.28 -11.13
C GLU A 154 7.88 21.89 -11.23
N ALA A 155 7.45 20.90 -10.44
CA ALA A 155 6.07 20.44 -10.45
C ALA A 155 5.55 19.99 -9.08
N VAL A 156 4.24 20.15 -8.87
CA VAL A 156 3.52 19.64 -7.70
C VAL A 156 2.35 18.78 -8.17
N ALA A 157 2.27 17.54 -7.71
CA ALA A 157 1.14 16.64 -7.95
C ALA A 157 0.13 16.74 -6.82
N LEU A 158 -1.15 16.87 -7.17
CA LEU A 158 -2.26 17.00 -6.23
C LEU A 158 -3.34 15.96 -6.54
N ASP A 159 -3.79 15.25 -5.52
CA ASP A 159 -4.94 14.35 -5.60
C ASP A 159 -6.25 15.14 -5.57
N LEU A 160 -6.94 15.20 -6.70
CA LEU A 160 -8.20 15.92 -6.89
C LEU A 160 -9.42 14.98 -6.84
N VAL A 161 -9.19 13.71 -6.45
CA VAL A 161 -10.23 12.71 -6.23
C VAL A 161 -10.55 12.63 -4.74
N ALA A 162 -9.55 12.30 -3.92
CA ALA A 162 -9.67 12.20 -2.47
C ALA A 162 -9.54 13.55 -1.77
N GLY A 163 -8.79 14.48 -2.37
CA GLY A 163 -8.59 15.85 -1.88
C GLY A 163 -9.19 16.88 -2.84
N PRO A 164 -10.52 16.90 -3.09
CA PRO A 164 -11.12 17.92 -3.94
C PRO A 164 -10.79 19.34 -3.45
N GLY A 165 -10.62 19.51 -2.13
CA GLY A 165 -10.17 20.74 -1.48
C GLY A 165 -8.81 21.29 -1.93
N ASN A 166 -8.02 20.50 -2.67
CA ASN A 166 -6.75 20.95 -3.24
C ASN A 166 -6.93 22.08 -4.26
N LEU A 167 -8.09 22.19 -4.91
CA LEU A 167 -8.36 23.28 -5.84
C LEU A 167 -8.50 24.61 -5.08
N GLU A 168 -9.27 24.60 -4.00
CA GLU A 168 -9.45 25.75 -3.11
C GLU A 168 -8.16 26.12 -2.39
N ALA A 169 -7.41 25.12 -1.89
CA ALA A 169 -6.10 25.34 -1.27
C ALA A 169 -5.08 25.93 -2.25
N LEU A 170 -5.10 25.50 -3.52
CA LEU A 170 -4.26 26.08 -4.56
C LEU A 170 -4.64 27.55 -4.84
N ALA A 171 -5.94 27.85 -4.89
CA ALA A 171 -6.42 29.22 -5.07
C ALA A 171 -6.07 30.12 -3.87
N SER A 172 -6.18 29.63 -2.63
CA SER A 172 -5.90 30.39 -1.40
C SER A 172 -4.44 30.83 -1.27
N VAL A 173 -3.52 30.11 -1.92
CA VAL A 173 -2.10 30.45 -1.95
C VAL A 173 -1.69 31.28 -3.18
N GLY A 174 -2.65 31.69 -4.02
CA GLY A 174 -2.40 32.47 -5.24
C GLY A 174 -1.95 31.63 -6.44
N GLY A 175 -2.16 30.31 -6.40
CA GLY A 175 -1.73 29.38 -7.43
C GLY A 175 -0.22 29.12 -7.47
N LEU A 176 0.20 28.38 -8.48
CA LEU A 176 1.58 28.03 -8.80
C LEU A 176 1.91 28.44 -10.26
N PRO A 177 1.87 29.74 -10.60
CA PRO A 177 1.94 30.22 -11.98
C PRO A 177 3.28 29.94 -12.69
N ARG A 178 4.33 29.60 -11.95
CA ARG A 178 5.67 29.27 -12.50
C ARG A 178 5.98 27.77 -12.46
N LYS A 179 5.02 26.93 -12.04
CA LYS A 179 5.23 25.49 -11.88
C LYS A 179 4.20 24.71 -12.69
N THR A 180 4.50 23.44 -12.90
CA THR A 180 3.53 22.49 -13.43
C THR A 180 2.69 21.94 -12.29
N VAL A 181 1.37 22.01 -12.39
CA VAL A 181 0.46 21.26 -11.51
C VAL A 181 0.10 19.94 -12.20
N VAL A 182 0.44 18.83 -11.56
CA VAL A 182 0.07 17.49 -12.02
C VAL A 182 -1.26 17.12 -11.36
N ALA A 183 -2.34 17.19 -12.14
CA ALA A 183 -3.70 16.98 -11.71
C ALA A 183 -4.03 15.49 -11.60
N GLY A 184 -4.09 14.98 -10.38
CA GLY A 184 -4.50 13.62 -10.06
C GLY A 184 -6.02 13.45 -10.12
N VAL A 185 -6.56 13.27 -11.32
CA VAL A 185 -8.02 13.21 -11.58
C VAL A 185 -8.55 11.82 -11.90
N VAL A 186 -7.66 10.86 -12.18
CA VAL A 186 -8.01 9.44 -12.39
C VAL A 186 -7.78 8.67 -11.09
N ASP A 187 -8.83 8.11 -10.49
CA ASP A 187 -8.75 7.49 -9.16
C ASP A 187 -7.81 6.28 -9.14
N GLY A 188 -6.71 6.34 -8.38
CA GLY A 188 -5.77 5.23 -8.20
C GLY A 188 -6.14 4.23 -7.09
N ARG A 189 -7.20 4.48 -6.29
CA ARG A 189 -7.65 3.62 -5.18
C ARG A 189 -8.95 2.86 -5.46
N ASN A 190 -9.68 3.25 -6.49
CA ASN A 190 -10.98 2.66 -6.79
C ASN A 190 -11.08 2.24 -8.25
N VAL A 191 -11.91 1.22 -8.49
CA VAL A 191 -12.06 0.55 -9.78
C VAL A 191 -13.06 1.21 -10.72
N TRP A 192 -13.70 2.30 -10.29
CA TRP A 192 -14.65 3.02 -11.13
C TRP A 192 -13.92 3.73 -12.27
N ARG A 193 -14.54 3.68 -13.45
CA ARG A 193 -14.16 4.45 -14.63
C ARG A 193 -14.26 5.95 -14.32
N THR A 194 -13.29 6.72 -14.79
CA THR A 194 -13.25 8.16 -14.54
C THR A 194 -14.37 8.86 -15.30
N ASP A 195 -15.06 9.81 -14.66
CA ASP A 195 -15.96 10.75 -15.36
C ASP A 195 -15.13 11.79 -16.12
N PRO A 196 -15.08 11.75 -17.47
CA PRO A 196 -14.25 12.65 -18.25
C PRO A 196 -14.73 14.10 -18.18
N ARG A 197 -16.03 14.36 -17.93
CA ARG A 197 -16.58 15.72 -17.83
C ARG A 197 -16.09 16.38 -16.54
N ARG A 198 -16.20 15.67 -15.42
CA ARG A 198 -15.67 16.12 -14.12
C ARG A 198 -14.16 16.35 -14.20
N ALA A 199 -13.41 15.38 -14.74
CA ALA A 199 -11.95 15.51 -14.87
C ALA A 199 -11.55 16.72 -15.72
N LYS A 200 -12.22 16.95 -16.86
CA LYS A 200 -11.98 18.12 -17.71
C LYS A 200 -12.29 19.44 -17.00
N ALA A 201 -13.41 19.52 -16.28
CA ALA A 201 -13.78 20.73 -15.53
C ALA A 201 -12.72 21.10 -14.49
N VAL A 202 -12.21 20.10 -13.75
CA VAL A 202 -11.13 20.29 -12.78
C VAL A 202 -9.84 20.75 -13.48
N CYS A 203 -9.42 20.09 -14.56
CA CYS A 203 -8.23 20.50 -15.31
C CYS A 203 -8.35 21.91 -15.88
N ALA A 204 -9.53 22.31 -16.35
CA ALA A 204 -9.79 23.67 -16.86
C ALA A 204 -9.64 24.73 -15.76
N ALA A 205 -10.16 24.46 -14.55
CA ALA A 205 -10.00 25.36 -13.42
C ALA A 205 -8.52 25.57 -13.04
N LEU A 206 -7.69 24.52 -13.20
CA LEU A 206 -6.26 24.60 -12.91
C LEU A 206 -5.46 25.43 -13.92
N LEU A 207 -5.95 25.64 -15.15
CA LEU A 207 -5.23 26.43 -16.16
C LEU A 207 -5.02 27.89 -15.72
N GLY A 208 -5.92 28.44 -14.89
CA GLY A 208 -5.77 29.77 -14.30
C GLY A 208 -4.91 29.83 -13.03
N LEU A 209 -4.59 28.67 -12.45
CA LEU A 209 -3.89 28.56 -11.16
C LEU A 209 -2.49 27.99 -11.30
N ALA A 210 -2.08 27.53 -12.48
CA ALA A 210 -0.80 26.87 -12.71
C ALA A 210 -0.12 27.41 -13.97
N GLY A 211 1.21 27.38 -14.00
CA GLY A 211 1.96 27.73 -15.22
C GLY A 211 1.75 26.70 -16.34
N ARG A 212 1.63 25.42 -15.96
CA ARG A 212 1.25 24.31 -16.85
C ARG A 212 0.43 23.30 -16.07
N VAL A 213 -0.45 22.57 -16.76
CA VAL A 213 -1.26 21.50 -16.17
C VAL A 213 -0.94 20.18 -16.89
N ALA A 214 -0.60 19.15 -16.13
CA ALA A 214 -0.47 17.79 -16.63
C ALA A 214 -1.51 16.88 -15.98
N VAL A 215 -1.99 15.86 -16.69
CA VAL A 215 -2.96 14.90 -16.16
C VAL A 215 -2.24 13.69 -15.59
N SER A 216 -2.72 13.18 -14.45
CA SER A 216 -2.18 11.98 -13.80
C SER A 216 -3.28 11.18 -13.09
N THR A 217 -2.92 10.00 -12.63
CA THR A 217 -3.66 9.31 -11.57
C THR A 217 -3.56 10.07 -10.25
N SER A 218 -4.55 9.89 -9.38
CA SER A 218 -4.64 10.53 -8.06
C SER A 218 -3.56 10.06 -7.09
N CYS A 219 -3.11 8.81 -7.24
CA CYS A 219 -2.03 8.17 -6.51
C CYS A 219 -1.48 7.02 -7.37
N SER A 220 -0.57 6.21 -6.81
CA SER A 220 -0.10 4.99 -7.46
C SER A 220 -1.24 4.02 -7.78
N LEU A 221 -1.19 3.38 -8.95
CA LEU A 221 -2.12 2.32 -9.36
C LEU A 221 -1.91 0.99 -8.62
N LEU A 222 -0.97 0.95 -7.66
CA LEU A 222 -0.77 -0.18 -6.73
C LEU A 222 -2.05 -0.61 -6.01
N HIS A 223 -3.01 0.29 -5.83
CA HIS A 223 -4.21 0.05 -5.04
C HIS A 223 -5.42 -0.45 -5.87
N VAL A 224 -5.25 -0.70 -7.16
CA VAL A 224 -6.29 -1.27 -8.03
C VAL A 224 -5.79 -2.54 -8.72
N PRO A 225 -6.69 -3.45 -9.17
CA PRO A 225 -6.28 -4.62 -9.94
C PRO A 225 -5.61 -4.22 -11.27
N LEU A 226 -4.91 -5.15 -11.91
CA LEU A 226 -4.05 -4.86 -13.06
C LEU A 226 -4.84 -4.60 -14.36
N ASP A 227 -5.69 -5.55 -14.77
CA ASP A 227 -6.32 -5.52 -16.09
C ASP A 227 -7.77 -6.03 -16.03
N LEU A 228 -8.71 -5.17 -16.43
CA LEU A 228 -10.13 -5.54 -16.47
C LEU A 228 -10.39 -6.60 -17.54
N ASP A 229 -9.57 -6.70 -18.58
CA ASP A 229 -9.75 -7.68 -19.66
C ASP A 229 -9.54 -9.13 -19.20
N ALA A 230 -8.94 -9.34 -18.02
CA ALA A 230 -8.85 -10.66 -17.40
C ALA A 230 -10.18 -11.14 -16.78
N GLU A 231 -11.16 -10.25 -16.59
CA GLU A 231 -12.45 -10.57 -15.97
C GLU A 231 -13.47 -11.07 -17.00
N THR A 232 -13.76 -12.38 -16.96
CA THR A 232 -14.63 -13.06 -17.94
C THR A 232 -16.07 -13.29 -17.48
N ALA A 233 -16.34 -13.19 -16.18
CA ALA A 233 -17.63 -13.52 -15.58
C ALA A 233 -18.46 -12.30 -15.12
N LEU A 234 -17.96 -11.08 -15.37
CA LEU A 234 -18.66 -9.86 -14.97
C LEU A 234 -19.82 -9.56 -15.90
N ASP A 235 -20.95 -9.16 -15.30
CA ASP A 235 -22.09 -8.59 -16.03
C ASP A 235 -21.62 -7.41 -16.92
N PRO A 236 -22.02 -7.33 -18.20
CA PRO A 236 -21.57 -6.29 -19.12
C PRO A 236 -21.85 -4.85 -18.64
N ALA A 237 -22.98 -4.61 -17.98
CA ALA A 237 -23.33 -3.29 -17.44
C ALA A 237 -22.48 -2.92 -16.22
N VAL A 238 -22.06 -3.91 -15.43
CA VAL A 238 -21.04 -3.69 -14.38
C VAL A 238 -19.68 -3.41 -15.02
N ARG A 239 -19.23 -4.28 -15.93
CA ARG A 239 -17.94 -4.16 -16.62
C ARG A 239 -17.76 -2.80 -17.30
N GLY A 240 -18.80 -2.26 -17.92
CA GLY A 240 -18.78 -0.93 -18.56
C GLY A 240 -18.40 0.22 -17.62
N ARG A 241 -18.71 0.10 -16.32
CA ARG A 241 -18.43 1.11 -15.28
C ARG A 241 -17.07 0.98 -14.63
N LEU A 242 -16.32 -0.08 -14.92
CA LEU A 242 -15.04 -0.35 -14.30
C LEU A 242 -13.87 0.08 -15.18
N ALA A 243 -12.76 0.42 -14.53
CA ALA A 243 -11.45 0.62 -15.11
C ALA A 243 -10.40 0.14 -14.09
N PHE A 244 -9.53 -0.78 -14.48
CA PHE A 244 -8.39 -1.26 -13.68
C PHE A 244 -7.12 -0.50 -14.09
N ALA A 245 -5.94 -0.85 -13.57
CA ALA A 245 -4.71 -0.10 -13.78
C ALA A 245 -4.41 0.16 -15.27
N ARG A 246 -4.50 -0.86 -16.12
CA ARG A 246 -4.29 -0.74 -17.57
C ARG A 246 -5.26 0.26 -18.21
N GLN A 247 -6.55 0.15 -17.93
CA GLN A 247 -7.57 1.04 -18.48
C GLN A 247 -7.38 2.49 -17.96
N LYS A 248 -6.98 2.67 -16.71
CA LYS A 248 -6.70 3.99 -16.11
C LYS A 248 -5.51 4.70 -16.73
N VAL A 249 -4.47 3.97 -17.14
CA VAL A 249 -3.38 4.55 -17.96
C VAL A 249 -3.94 5.09 -19.28
N GLY A 250 -4.84 4.34 -19.92
CA GLY A 250 -5.56 4.80 -21.12
C GLY A 250 -6.39 6.07 -20.87
N GLU A 251 -7.09 6.16 -19.73
CA GLU A 251 -7.86 7.35 -19.32
C GLU A 251 -6.96 8.59 -19.18
N VAL A 252 -5.80 8.46 -18.52
CA VAL A 252 -4.84 9.55 -18.35
C VAL A 252 -4.33 10.05 -19.71
N VAL A 253 -3.98 9.13 -20.63
CA VAL A 253 -3.52 9.49 -21.98
C VAL A 253 -4.61 10.23 -22.75
N ALA A 254 -5.84 9.73 -22.70
CA ALA A 254 -6.97 10.33 -23.42
C ALA A 254 -7.32 11.73 -22.87
N LEU A 255 -7.36 11.90 -21.55
CA LEU A 255 -7.57 13.20 -20.91
C LEU A 255 -6.40 14.17 -21.21
N GLY A 256 -5.16 13.68 -21.20
CA GLY A 256 -3.99 14.48 -21.54
C GLY A 256 -4.02 15.01 -22.97
N ARG A 257 -4.44 14.18 -23.94
CA ARG A 257 -4.65 14.59 -25.34
C ARG A 257 -5.79 15.61 -25.46
N ALA A 258 -6.91 15.39 -24.79
CA ALA A 258 -8.02 16.33 -24.79
C ALA A 258 -7.63 17.70 -24.22
N LEU A 259 -6.79 17.74 -23.18
CA LEU A 259 -6.31 18.97 -22.57
C LEU A 259 -5.34 19.74 -23.48
N HIS A 260 -4.39 19.06 -24.13
CA HIS A 260 -3.29 19.72 -24.85
C HIS A 260 -3.51 19.88 -26.35
N ARG A 261 -4.30 19.01 -26.98
CA ARG A 261 -4.52 18.99 -28.43
C ARG A 261 -5.95 19.42 -28.80
N GLY A 262 -6.79 19.71 -27.82
CA GLY A 262 -8.22 20.02 -28.05
C GLY A 262 -9.00 18.85 -28.65
N GLU A 263 -8.44 17.64 -28.63
CA GLU A 263 -9.13 16.44 -29.07
C GLU A 263 -10.40 16.24 -28.23
N ALA A 264 -11.44 15.66 -28.84
CA ALA A 264 -12.62 15.29 -28.09
C ALA A 264 -12.19 14.36 -26.94
N ALA A 265 -12.49 14.78 -25.70
CA ALA A 265 -12.34 13.88 -24.56
C ALA A 265 -13.11 12.60 -24.87
N PRO A 266 -12.58 11.42 -24.48
CA PRO A 266 -13.29 10.18 -24.72
C PRO A 266 -14.71 10.36 -24.18
N VAL A 267 -15.70 10.17 -25.06
CA VAL A 267 -17.09 10.12 -24.64
C VAL A 267 -17.13 9.07 -23.55
N ALA A 268 -17.79 9.37 -22.42
CA ALA A 268 -17.99 8.39 -21.36
C ALA A 268 -18.34 7.05 -22.01
N GLY A 269 -17.72 5.97 -21.54
CA GLY A 269 -18.05 4.62 -22.00
C GLY A 269 -19.58 4.42 -22.07
N PRO A 270 -20.05 3.49 -22.91
CA PRO A 270 -21.43 3.42 -23.42
C PRO A 270 -22.42 3.78 -22.33
N ASP A 271 -23.23 4.83 -22.51
CA ASP A 271 -24.21 5.42 -21.57
C ASP A 271 -24.63 4.45 -20.46
N VAL A 272 -23.78 4.29 -19.44
CA VAL A 272 -23.96 3.16 -18.54
C VAL A 272 -25.05 3.57 -17.58
N ALA A 273 -26.16 2.86 -17.65
CA ALA A 273 -27.29 3.10 -16.76
C ALA A 273 -26.79 3.24 -15.31
N PRO A 274 -27.25 4.28 -14.59
CA PRO A 274 -26.88 4.44 -13.19
C PRO A 274 -27.24 3.17 -12.41
N PRO A 275 -26.50 2.83 -11.33
CA PRO A 275 -26.85 1.69 -10.50
C PRO A 275 -28.31 1.80 -10.04
N ALA A 276 -29.04 0.68 -10.09
CA ALA A 276 -30.40 0.62 -9.62
C ALA A 276 -30.48 1.05 -8.15
N VAL A 277 -31.41 1.94 -7.83
CA VAL A 277 -31.68 2.37 -6.46
C VAL A 277 -32.67 1.39 -5.84
N ASP A 278 -32.26 0.70 -4.77
CA ASP A 278 -33.19 -0.11 -3.98
C ASP A 278 -33.99 0.79 -3.02
N HIS A 279 -35.22 1.11 -3.39
CA HIS A 279 -36.13 1.92 -2.59
C HIS A 279 -36.48 1.28 -1.23
N ARG A 280 -36.44 -0.05 -1.11
CA ARG A 280 -36.68 -0.74 0.18
C ARG A 280 -35.52 -0.49 1.14
N VAL A 281 -34.29 -0.50 0.63
CA VAL A 281 -33.12 -0.13 1.44
C VAL A 281 -33.21 1.33 1.88
N ARG A 282 -33.59 2.24 0.98
CA ARG A 282 -33.77 3.66 1.31
C ARG A 282 -34.81 3.87 2.42
N ALA A 283 -35.99 3.27 2.28
CA ALA A 283 -37.04 3.35 3.29
C ALA A 283 -36.57 2.76 4.64
N ARG A 284 -35.79 1.67 4.63
CA ARG A 284 -35.26 1.10 5.87
C ARG A 284 -34.25 2.02 6.56
N LEU A 285 -33.41 2.73 5.80
CA LEU A 285 -32.44 3.68 6.37
C LEU A 285 -33.15 4.83 7.11
N GLU A 286 -34.32 5.26 6.63
CA GLU A 286 -35.13 6.29 7.29
C GLU A 286 -35.68 5.84 8.66
N THR A 287 -35.79 4.54 8.90
CA THR A 287 -36.28 3.99 10.17
C THR A 287 -35.19 3.76 11.22
N LEU A 288 -33.93 4.08 10.91
CA LEU A 288 -32.82 3.89 11.85
C LEU A 288 -32.94 4.87 13.03
N ALA A 289 -33.04 4.33 14.23
CA ALA A 289 -33.00 5.09 15.50
C ALA A 289 -31.68 4.86 16.24
N ASP A 290 -31.32 5.78 17.15
CA ASP A 290 -30.16 5.63 18.03
C ASP A 290 -30.36 4.43 18.99
N THR A 291 -29.70 3.31 18.70
CA THR A 291 -29.73 2.14 19.58
C THR A 291 -28.62 2.24 20.62
N ARG A 292 -28.98 2.50 21.87
CA ARG A 292 -28.04 2.44 22.98
C ARG A 292 -27.96 1.02 23.54
N ARG A 293 -26.75 0.54 23.77
CA ARG A 293 -26.55 -0.63 24.64
C ARG A 293 -26.99 -0.23 26.06
N GLY A 294 -27.68 -1.13 26.77
CA GLY A 294 -28.18 -0.86 28.14
C GLY A 294 -27.06 -0.60 29.17
N ASP A 295 -27.32 -0.83 30.45
CA ASP A 295 -26.27 -0.69 31.47
C ASP A 295 -25.15 -1.75 31.30
N ARG A 296 -23.89 -1.34 31.49
CA ARG A 296 -22.72 -2.25 31.33
C ARG A 296 -22.68 -3.29 32.44
N ALA A 297 -22.98 -2.93 33.69
CA ALA A 297 -22.90 -3.85 34.81
C ALA A 297 -23.99 -4.93 34.69
N ALA A 298 -25.21 -4.54 34.33
CA ALA A 298 -26.31 -5.47 34.05
C ALA A 298 -25.97 -6.45 32.93
N ARG A 299 -25.38 -5.97 31.82
CA ARG A 299 -24.92 -6.86 30.74
C ARG A 299 -23.83 -7.81 31.19
N LEU A 300 -22.84 -7.31 31.94
CA LEU A 300 -21.73 -8.13 32.40
C LEU A 300 -22.23 -9.22 33.35
N ALA A 301 -23.13 -8.90 34.29
CA ALA A 301 -23.74 -9.88 35.18
C ALA A 301 -24.46 -11.00 34.39
N ALA A 302 -25.31 -10.62 33.44
CA ALA A 302 -26.01 -11.58 32.58
C ALA A 302 -25.05 -12.43 31.71
N GLN A 303 -23.96 -11.83 31.22
CA GLN A 303 -22.94 -12.54 30.44
C GLN A 303 -22.14 -13.52 31.31
N THR A 304 -21.78 -13.11 32.52
CA THR A 304 -21.06 -13.95 33.49
C THR A 304 -21.90 -15.17 33.87
N GLU A 305 -23.17 -14.96 34.22
CA GLU A 305 -24.11 -16.04 34.53
C GLU A 305 -24.29 -17.01 33.35
N ARG A 306 -24.48 -16.47 32.14
CA ARG A 306 -24.72 -17.29 30.94
C ARG A 306 -23.49 -18.08 30.48
N LEU A 307 -22.29 -17.48 30.54
CA LEU A 307 -21.10 -18.04 29.92
C LEU A 307 -20.22 -18.83 30.91
N GLY A 308 -20.33 -18.59 32.22
CA GLY A 308 -19.58 -19.31 33.26
C GLY A 308 -18.06 -19.26 33.07
N LEU A 309 -17.55 -18.14 32.53
CA LEU A 309 -16.14 -18.00 32.16
C LEU A 309 -15.24 -17.91 33.42
N PRO A 310 -14.06 -18.55 33.43
CA PRO A 310 -13.10 -18.39 34.51
C PRO A 310 -12.52 -16.97 34.53
N PRO A 311 -11.88 -16.54 35.64
CA PRO A 311 -11.30 -15.20 35.75
C PRO A 311 -10.30 -14.83 34.63
N LEU A 312 -9.60 -15.83 34.09
CA LEU A 312 -8.72 -15.71 32.92
C LEU A 312 -9.23 -16.60 31.78
N ALA A 313 -10.36 -16.21 31.18
CA ALA A 313 -10.86 -16.85 29.98
C ALA A 313 -9.92 -16.60 28.79
N THR A 314 -9.45 -17.68 28.16
CA THR A 314 -8.64 -17.61 26.95
C THR A 314 -9.52 -17.89 25.73
N THR A 315 -9.27 -17.16 24.65
CA THR A 315 -9.93 -17.36 23.36
C THR A 315 -8.96 -17.05 22.23
N THR A 316 -9.36 -17.35 20.99
CA THR A 316 -8.64 -16.95 19.78
C THR A 316 -9.42 -15.87 19.04
N ILE A 317 -8.77 -15.15 18.12
CA ILE A 317 -9.41 -14.06 17.37
C ILE A 317 -10.23 -14.56 16.17
N GLY A 318 -10.13 -15.84 15.80
CA GLY A 318 -10.98 -16.45 14.78
C GLY A 318 -10.28 -17.49 13.90
N SER A 319 -9.64 -17.05 12.82
CA SER A 319 -9.14 -17.93 11.76
C SER A 319 -8.09 -18.94 12.23
N PHE A 320 -8.21 -20.18 11.76
CA PHE A 320 -7.21 -21.25 11.91
C PHE A 320 -6.42 -21.46 10.62
N PRO A 321 -5.28 -22.19 10.65
CA PRO A 321 -4.46 -22.44 9.47
C PRO A 321 -5.26 -22.99 8.28
N GLN A 322 -5.22 -22.25 7.17
CA GLN A 322 -5.83 -22.64 5.89
C GLN A 322 -4.94 -23.63 5.15
N THR A 323 -5.11 -24.93 5.47
CA THR A 323 -4.36 -26.04 4.87
C THR A 323 -4.61 -26.20 3.37
N GLU A 324 -3.66 -26.80 2.65
CA GLU A 324 -3.76 -27.08 1.22
C GLU A 324 -5.04 -27.85 0.85
N ARG A 325 -5.43 -28.82 1.68
CA ARG A 325 -6.68 -29.58 1.48
C ARG A 325 -7.90 -28.66 1.47
N ILE A 326 -7.99 -27.70 2.39
CA ILE A 326 -9.12 -26.75 2.45
C ILE A 326 -9.05 -25.76 1.26
N ARG A 327 -7.85 -25.41 0.78
CA ARG A 327 -7.68 -24.61 -0.44
C ARG A 327 -8.18 -25.37 -1.68
N ARG A 328 -7.80 -26.65 -1.81
CA ARG A 328 -8.20 -27.52 -2.94
C ARG A 328 -9.70 -27.74 -2.99
N VAL A 329 -10.33 -28.12 -1.86
CA VAL A 329 -11.79 -28.29 -1.77
C VAL A 329 -12.53 -27.02 -2.19
N ARG A 330 -12.07 -25.84 -1.77
CA ARG A 330 -12.67 -24.56 -2.19
C ARG A 330 -12.48 -24.28 -3.68
N ALA A 331 -11.30 -24.59 -4.23
CA ALA A 331 -11.04 -24.43 -5.65
C ALA A 331 -11.91 -25.39 -6.50
N ASP A 332 -12.07 -26.64 -6.05
CA ASP A 332 -12.90 -27.64 -6.71
C ASP A 332 -14.39 -27.27 -6.67
N HIS A 333 -14.87 -26.75 -5.54
CA HIS A 333 -16.23 -26.22 -5.41
C HIS A 333 -16.47 -25.03 -6.35
N ARG A 334 -15.58 -24.03 -6.36
CA ARG A 334 -15.68 -22.89 -7.29
C ARG A 334 -15.64 -23.29 -8.76
N ALA A 335 -14.89 -24.33 -9.08
CA ALA A 335 -14.79 -24.86 -10.44
C ALA A 335 -15.91 -25.83 -10.80
N GLY A 336 -16.93 -26.02 -9.95
CA GLY A 336 -18.05 -26.93 -10.18
C GLY A 336 -17.71 -28.42 -10.09
N ARG A 337 -16.49 -28.78 -9.66
CA ARG A 337 -16.07 -30.18 -9.47
C ARG A 337 -16.63 -30.80 -8.18
N LEU A 338 -17.09 -29.98 -7.23
CA LEU A 338 -17.79 -30.42 -6.04
C LEU A 338 -19.16 -29.75 -5.95
N THR A 339 -20.17 -30.52 -5.55
CA THR A 339 -21.49 -29.98 -5.22
C THR A 339 -21.44 -29.20 -3.90
N ASP A 340 -22.46 -28.36 -3.65
CA ASP A 340 -22.61 -27.64 -2.38
C ASP A 340 -22.62 -28.58 -1.18
N GLU A 341 -23.29 -29.73 -1.32
CA GLU A 341 -23.37 -30.76 -0.28
C GLU A 341 -22.01 -31.39 0.02
N GLN A 342 -21.23 -31.68 -1.03
CA GLN A 342 -19.88 -32.23 -0.92
C GLN A 342 -18.95 -31.20 -0.28
N HIS A 343 -19.02 -29.94 -0.70
CA HIS A 343 -18.24 -28.85 -0.11
C HIS A 343 -18.59 -28.65 1.38
N ALA A 344 -19.88 -28.58 1.73
CA ALA A 344 -20.34 -28.44 3.10
C ALA A 344 -19.90 -29.63 3.98
N ARG A 345 -19.93 -30.85 3.43
CA ARG A 345 -19.42 -32.06 4.10
C ARG A 345 -17.91 -31.97 4.35
N CYS A 346 -17.14 -31.52 3.36
CA CYS A 346 -15.70 -31.31 3.50
C CYS A 346 -15.36 -30.17 4.48
N ALA A 347 -16.17 -29.12 4.55
CA ALA A 347 -16.02 -28.04 5.54
C ALA A 347 -16.27 -28.56 6.96
N ARG A 348 -17.32 -29.37 7.17
CA ARG A 348 -17.63 -30.01 8.47
C ARG A 348 -16.60 -31.05 8.90
N ARG A 349 -16.09 -31.84 7.94
CA ARG A 349 -15.04 -32.87 8.19
C ARG A 349 -13.64 -32.31 8.26
N SER A 350 -13.43 -31.05 7.85
CA SER A 350 -12.14 -30.43 8.04
C SER A 350 -11.88 -30.37 9.53
N PRO A 351 -10.85 -31.05 10.06
CA PRO A 351 -10.58 -31.02 11.47
C PRO A 351 -10.29 -29.57 11.78
N ALA A 352 -11.22 -28.90 12.47
CA ALA A 352 -10.80 -27.83 13.33
C ALA A 352 -9.78 -28.50 14.26
N PRO A 353 -8.53 -28.03 14.35
CA PRO A 353 -7.56 -28.59 15.30
C PRO A 353 -8.03 -28.46 16.77
N SER A 354 -9.24 -27.94 16.99
CA SER A 354 -9.77 -27.38 18.23
C SER A 354 -10.66 -28.31 19.06
N ARG A 355 -11.17 -29.45 18.55
CA ARG A 355 -11.93 -30.38 19.41
C ARG A 355 -11.10 -31.48 20.07
N CYS A 356 -9.85 -31.69 19.66
CA CYS A 356 -9.06 -32.86 20.07
C CYS A 356 -7.59 -32.56 20.42
N ARG A 357 -7.26 -31.38 20.96
CA ARG A 357 -6.03 -31.25 21.75
C ARG A 357 -6.38 -31.46 23.22
N ARG A 358 -6.34 -32.73 23.65
CA ARG A 358 -6.28 -33.05 25.08
C ARG A 358 -5.03 -32.38 25.67
N THR A 359 -5.24 -31.78 26.82
CA THR A 359 -4.28 -31.19 27.74
C THR A 359 -3.15 -32.16 28.07
N SER A 360 -1.98 -32.04 27.43
CA SER A 360 -0.78 -32.75 27.89
C SER A 360 0.56 -32.07 27.56
N ALA A 361 0.56 -30.78 27.19
CA ALA A 361 1.79 -30.11 26.72
C ALA A 361 2.15 -28.82 27.47
N TRP A 362 1.58 -28.56 28.65
CA TRP A 362 1.80 -27.31 29.39
C TRP A 362 2.65 -27.45 30.67
N THR A 363 3.22 -28.63 30.96
CA THR A 363 3.94 -28.86 32.23
C THR A 363 5.46 -28.74 32.18
N SER A 364 6.08 -28.25 31.09
CA SER A 364 7.56 -28.26 30.99
C SER A 364 8.25 -26.91 30.82
N TRP A 365 7.53 -25.78 30.89
CA TRP A 365 8.13 -24.45 30.67
C TRP A 365 7.81 -23.48 31.80
N CYS A 366 8.06 -23.89 33.04
CA CYS A 366 8.14 -23.01 34.20
C CYS A 366 9.31 -23.44 35.09
N THR A 367 10.54 -23.19 34.66
CA THR A 367 11.68 -23.00 35.56
C THR A 367 12.41 -21.73 35.11
N ALA A 368 12.54 -20.80 36.04
CA ALA A 368 13.11 -19.48 35.82
C ALA A 368 14.65 -19.55 35.73
N SER A 369 15.22 -18.79 34.79
CA SER A 369 16.48 -18.08 35.04
C SER A 369 16.63 -16.85 34.14
N PRO A 370 17.16 -15.73 34.68
CA PRO A 370 17.32 -14.46 33.98
C PRO A 370 18.63 -14.43 33.17
N ASN A 371 18.68 -13.57 32.16
CA ASN A 371 19.79 -13.31 31.22
C ASN A 371 19.99 -14.33 30.08
N ALA A 372 19.50 -13.98 28.90
CA ALA A 372 20.26 -13.98 27.63
C ALA A 372 19.29 -13.70 26.46
N THR A 373 19.24 -12.47 25.97
CA THR A 373 18.48 -12.13 24.75
C THR A 373 19.44 -12.12 23.57
N THR A 374 19.59 -13.25 22.89
CA THR A 374 20.07 -13.31 21.51
C THR A 374 19.03 -14.08 20.70
N TRP A 375 18.44 -13.43 19.71
CA TRP A 375 17.54 -14.06 18.75
C TRP A 375 18.08 -13.80 17.35
N SER A 376 18.68 -14.83 16.75
CA SER A 376 19.04 -14.89 15.34
C SER A 376 17.80 -15.29 14.52
N SER A 377 17.35 -14.41 13.62
CA SER A 377 16.36 -14.72 12.60
C SER A 377 17.04 -15.34 11.38
N THR A 378 16.65 -16.57 11.01
CA THR A 378 17.08 -17.19 9.75
C THR A 378 15.90 -17.15 8.77
N SER A 379 16.05 -16.35 7.72
CA SER A 379 15.17 -16.32 6.54
C SER A 379 15.50 -17.50 5.61
N PRO A 380 14.52 -18.12 4.92
CA PRO A 380 14.83 -18.99 3.80
C PRO A 380 14.69 -18.21 2.50
N ASN A 381 15.80 -18.02 1.78
CA ASN A 381 15.76 -17.78 0.34
C ASN A 381 16.63 -18.81 -0.39
N SER A 382 16.05 -19.29 -1.48
CA SER A 382 16.53 -20.14 -2.57
C SER A 382 18.04 -20.28 -2.80
N SER A 383 18.48 -21.50 -3.14
CA SER A 383 19.50 -21.70 -4.16
C SER A 383 19.35 -23.05 -4.88
N THR A 384 19.19 -22.97 -6.20
CA THR A 384 19.44 -24.02 -7.17
C THR A 384 20.92 -24.02 -7.52
N GLY A 385 21.62 -25.14 -7.36
CA GLY A 385 23.01 -25.31 -7.78
C GLY A 385 23.39 -26.80 -7.88
N THR A 386 23.74 -27.22 -9.08
CA THR A 386 24.20 -28.57 -9.48
C THR A 386 25.62 -28.86 -8.93
N PRO A 387 25.99 -30.11 -8.54
CA PRO A 387 27.28 -30.40 -7.88
C PRO A 387 28.36 -30.98 -8.82
N PRO A 388 29.64 -31.00 -8.39
CA PRO A 388 30.65 -31.96 -8.87
C PRO A 388 31.21 -32.88 -7.74
N PRO A 389 32.03 -33.92 -8.05
CA PRO A 389 32.05 -35.21 -7.32
C PRO A 389 33.32 -35.54 -6.49
N GLY A 390 33.18 -36.54 -5.59
CA GLY A 390 34.25 -37.37 -4.98
C GLY A 390 35.03 -36.72 -3.83
N THR A 391 35.39 -37.36 -2.70
CA THR A 391 35.81 -38.76 -2.46
C THR A 391 35.67 -39.16 -0.97
N ALA A 392 35.44 -40.48 -0.79
CA ALA A 392 35.62 -41.42 0.33
C ALA A 392 36.06 -40.98 1.76
N GLY A 393 35.42 -41.59 2.77
CA GLY A 393 35.99 -41.75 4.13
C GLY A 393 35.04 -42.28 5.22
N SER A 394 34.94 -43.61 5.36
CA SER A 394 34.68 -44.41 6.58
C SER A 394 33.50 -44.13 7.55
N SER A 395 32.61 -45.14 7.68
CA SER A 395 31.70 -45.46 8.80
C SER A 395 32.46 -46.01 10.05
N PRO A 396 31.84 -46.46 11.18
CA PRO A 396 30.42 -46.64 11.56
C PRO A 396 30.08 -46.03 12.97
N THR A 397 28.85 -45.90 13.48
CA THR A 397 27.89 -46.88 14.03
C THR A 397 26.73 -46.10 14.69
N GLY A 398 25.49 -46.60 14.67
CA GLY A 398 24.46 -46.17 15.64
C GLY A 398 23.03 -46.07 15.09
N ARG A 399 22.26 -47.16 15.20
CA ARG A 399 20.83 -47.27 14.88
C ARG A 399 19.97 -46.40 15.81
N ALA A 400 18.93 -45.75 15.25
CA ALA A 400 17.54 -45.90 15.67
C ALA A 400 16.60 -45.15 14.71
N ALA A 401 15.84 -45.92 13.94
CA ALA A 401 14.77 -45.44 13.09
C ALA A 401 13.51 -45.17 13.93
N CYS A 402 12.88 -44.01 13.72
CA CYS A 402 11.48 -43.76 14.06
C CYS A 402 10.81 -43.12 12.85
N GLY A 403 10.10 -43.93 12.07
CA GLY A 403 9.39 -43.49 10.87
C GLY A 403 8.15 -42.62 11.22
N PRO A 404 7.73 -41.71 10.33
CA PRO A 404 6.50 -40.96 10.52
C PRO A 404 5.29 -41.89 10.29
N ARG A 405 4.46 -42.07 11.31
CA ARG A 405 3.13 -42.68 11.16
C ARG A 405 2.27 -41.76 10.27
N SER A 406 1.99 -42.22 9.06
CA SER A 406 1.00 -41.64 8.16
C SER A 406 -0.41 -41.96 8.67
N CYS A 407 -1.16 -40.93 9.06
CA CYS A 407 -2.62 -41.03 9.17
C CYS A 407 -3.23 -40.69 7.80
N THR A 408 -3.28 -41.67 6.91
CA THR A 408 -4.08 -41.58 5.67
C THR A 408 -5.54 -41.85 6.00
N ALA A 409 -6.36 -40.79 6.10
CA ALA A 409 -7.80 -40.91 6.02
C ALA A 409 -8.23 -40.57 4.58
N THR A 410 -8.41 -41.62 3.78
CA THR A 410 -8.87 -41.56 2.39
C THR A 410 -10.35 -41.18 2.36
N CYS A 411 -10.75 -40.17 1.56
CA CYS A 411 -12.14 -40.00 1.17
C CYS A 411 -12.47 -41.05 0.08
N PRO A 412 -13.57 -41.81 0.17
CA PRO A 412 -13.93 -42.72 -0.90
C PRO A 412 -14.35 -41.91 -2.13
N GLY A 413 -13.87 -42.35 -3.30
CA GLY A 413 -14.28 -41.81 -4.60
C GLY A 413 -15.75 -42.09 -4.90
N PRO A 414 -16.31 -41.49 -5.98
CA PRO A 414 -17.72 -41.65 -6.32
C PRO A 414 -17.98 -43.11 -6.74
N ALA A 415 -18.91 -43.77 -6.06
CA ALA A 415 -19.49 -45.01 -6.57
C ALA A 415 -20.40 -44.65 -7.77
N ARG A 416 -20.29 -45.43 -8.85
CA ARG A 416 -21.16 -45.38 -10.02
C ARG A 416 -22.61 -45.68 -9.66
#